data_AF-A0A966CPI0-F1
#
_entry.id   AF-A0A966CPI0-F1
#
_cell.length_a   1.000
_cell.length_b   1.000
_cell.length_c   1.000
_cell.angle_alpha   90.00
_cell.angle_beta   90.00
_cell.angle_gamma   90.00
#
_symmetry.space_group_name_H-M   'P 1'
#
loop_
_entity.id
_entity.type
_entity.pdbx_description
1 polymer ?
#
loop_
_entity_poly.entity_id
_entity_poly.type
_entity_poly.pdbx_seq_one_letter_code
_entity_poly.pdbx_strand_id
1 'polypeptide(L)'
;MLLEWVLECNGISSTYRFVQKIKALKRGVTFPPFFVSRTWLSDRLIVLYEHLEPLRGTIIHAPHFKTSDGVLCVSNSKSGTIGPEITITADELRSIAVLAVSLLRYVNNSWVINPLKEKQLRHTLEEVEHLHGMPSLGQKPPRFLTVRVYAKLSDSIEIDLKRIREDVARMCPDQDVVFDIRVVTVNNDGSKATGYLFPWEEINGDHPHLVRAVADIAHLKSPLPGDMDIAFISQELNK
;
A
#
# COMPACT_ATOMS: atom_id res chain seq x y z
N MET A 1 -20.77 -2.10 9.62
CA MET A 1 -19.36 -1.68 9.33
C MET A 1 -18.40 -2.83 9.66
N LEU A 2 -17.19 -2.89 9.07
CA LEU A 2 -16.25 -4.02 9.26
C LEU A 2 -16.07 -4.44 10.74
N LEU A 3 -15.83 -3.48 11.63
CA LEU A 3 -15.64 -3.77 13.06
C LEU A 3 -16.91 -4.26 13.76
N GLU A 4 -18.09 -3.86 13.29
CA GLU A 4 -19.36 -4.39 13.81
C GLU A 4 -19.56 -5.83 13.36
N TRP A 5 -19.21 -6.15 12.12
CA TRP A 5 -19.19 -7.53 11.64
C TRP A 5 -18.18 -8.39 12.40
N VAL A 6 -17.01 -7.84 12.77
CA VAL A 6 -16.04 -8.53 13.65
C VAL A 6 -16.68 -8.83 15.01
N LEU A 7 -17.38 -7.87 15.62
CA LEU A 7 -18.10 -8.08 16.89
C LEU A 7 -19.15 -9.21 16.78
N GLU A 8 -19.94 -9.19 15.71
CA GLU A 8 -20.96 -10.21 15.44
C GLU A 8 -20.35 -11.61 15.26
N CYS A 9 -19.24 -11.73 14.54
CA CYS A 9 -18.50 -12.99 14.40
C CYS A 9 -17.93 -13.52 15.72
N ASN A 10 -17.71 -12.63 16.70
CA ASN A 10 -17.28 -12.98 18.05
C ASN A 10 -18.47 -13.24 19.00
N GLY A 11 -19.70 -13.35 18.49
CA GLY A 11 -20.90 -13.61 19.28
C GLY A 11 -21.33 -12.43 20.16
N ILE A 12 -20.77 -11.24 19.93
CA ILE A 12 -21.10 -10.04 20.70
C ILE A 12 -22.30 -9.38 20.03
N SER A 13 -23.46 -9.45 20.69
CA SER A 13 -24.70 -8.87 20.17
C SER A 13 -24.50 -7.38 19.86
N SER A 14 -24.79 -6.99 18.62
CA SER A 14 -24.66 -5.61 18.15
C SER A 14 -25.62 -4.71 18.94
N THR A 15 -25.12 -4.02 19.96
CA THR A 15 -25.90 -3.02 20.68
C THR A 15 -25.91 -1.73 19.88
N TYR A 16 -26.99 -0.94 19.94
CA TYR A 16 -26.99 0.40 19.32
C TYR A 16 -26.03 1.38 20.00
N ARG A 17 -25.44 1.01 21.15
CA ARG A 17 -24.57 1.86 21.96
C ARG A 17 -23.11 1.67 21.55
N PHE A 18 -22.61 2.59 20.73
CA PHE A 18 -21.23 2.57 20.25
C PHE A 18 -20.15 2.48 21.35
N VAL A 19 -20.35 3.14 22.50
CA VAL A 19 -19.43 3.05 23.64
C VAL A 19 -19.23 1.60 24.08
N GLN A 20 -20.28 0.78 24.04
CA GLN A 20 -20.19 -0.65 24.35
C GLN A 20 -19.44 -1.41 23.26
N LYS A 21 -19.65 -1.07 21.98
CA LYS A 21 -18.92 -1.65 20.84
C LYS A 21 -17.41 -1.38 20.97
N ILE A 22 -17.01 -0.14 21.22
CA ILE A 22 -15.60 0.26 21.40
C ILE A 22 -14.99 -0.49 22.59
N LYS A 23 -15.71 -0.55 23.73
CA LYS A 23 -15.26 -1.29 24.91
C LYS A 23 -15.07 -2.78 24.62
N ALA A 24 -15.96 -3.39 23.83
CA ALA A 24 -15.86 -4.78 23.42
C ALA A 24 -14.64 -5.01 22.51
N LEU A 25 -14.44 -4.16 21.50
CA LEU A 25 -13.26 -4.21 20.63
C LEU A 25 -11.94 -4.12 21.42
N LYS A 26 -11.87 -3.17 22.37
CA LYS A 26 -10.68 -2.97 23.22
C LYS A 26 -10.43 -4.09 24.24
N ARG A 27 -11.45 -4.86 24.61
CA ARG A 27 -11.31 -6.02 25.52
C ARG A 27 -10.68 -7.24 24.86
N GLY A 28 -10.57 -7.21 23.52
CA GLY A 28 -10.07 -8.32 22.73
C GLY A 28 -11.20 -8.98 21.96
N VAL A 29 -11.04 -9.02 20.65
CA VAL A 29 -11.87 -9.77 19.71
C VAL A 29 -10.96 -10.52 18.76
N THR A 30 -11.42 -11.65 18.27
CA THR A 30 -10.70 -12.39 17.23
C THR A 30 -11.00 -11.71 15.89
N PHE A 31 -9.98 -11.07 15.33
CA PHE A 31 -10.07 -10.54 13.97
C PHE A 31 -9.90 -11.66 12.92
N PRO A 32 -10.40 -11.45 11.69
CA PRO A 32 -10.18 -12.39 10.59
C PRO A 32 -8.70 -12.67 10.32
N PRO A 33 -8.35 -13.82 9.70
CA PRO A 33 -6.97 -14.22 9.43
C PRO A 33 -6.08 -13.14 8.79
N PHE A 34 -6.65 -12.32 7.90
CA PHE A 34 -5.96 -11.20 7.25
C PHE A 34 -5.26 -10.24 8.24
N PHE A 35 -5.82 -10.04 9.44
CA PHE A 35 -5.31 -9.13 10.46
C PHE A 35 -4.29 -9.78 11.40
N VAL A 36 -4.18 -11.11 11.43
CA VAL A 36 -3.35 -11.83 12.42
C VAL A 36 -1.88 -11.38 12.35
N SER A 37 -1.35 -11.19 11.13
CA SER A 37 0.01 -10.67 10.92
C SER A 37 0.09 -9.13 10.87
N ARG A 38 -1.02 -8.42 11.13
CA ARG A 38 -1.18 -6.97 10.94
C ARG A 38 -1.89 -6.32 12.13
N THR A 39 -1.40 -6.58 13.34
CA THR A 39 -1.97 -5.98 14.56
C THR A 39 -1.99 -4.45 14.51
N TRP A 40 -0.97 -3.82 13.91
CA TRP A 40 -0.92 -2.38 13.64
C TRP A 40 -2.16 -1.84 12.92
N LEU A 41 -2.79 -2.65 12.07
CA LEU A 41 -3.96 -2.29 11.30
C LEU A 41 -5.23 -2.42 12.13
N SER A 42 -5.40 -3.52 12.88
CA SER A 42 -6.57 -3.68 13.76
C SER A 42 -6.63 -2.59 14.83
N ASP A 43 -5.49 -2.25 15.43
CA ASP A 43 -5.42 -1.24 16.49
C ASP A 43 -5.84 0.14 15.95
N ARG A 44 -5.31 0.53 14.78
CA ARG A 44 -5.67 1.79 14.13
C ARG A 44 -7.12 1.85 13.70
N LEU A 45 -7.68 0.74 13.22
CA LEU A 45 -9.10 0.71 12.87
C LEU A 45 -10.00 0.90 14.09
N ILE A 46 -9.66 0.28 15.23
CA ILE A 46 -10.39 0.45 16.48
C ILE A 46 -10.33 1.92 16.92
N VAL A 47 -9.14 2.53 16.90
CA VAL A 47 -8.96 3.93 17.30
C VAL A 47 -9.65 4.89 16.33
N LEU A 48 -9.53 4.68 15.02
CA LEU A 48 -10.23 5.47 14.00
C LEU A 48 -11.75 5.37 14.20
N TYR A 49 -12.28 4.18 14.46
CA TYR A 49 -13.70 3.98 14.74
C TYR A 49 -14.16 4.71 16.01
N GLU A 50 -13.34 4.71 17.07
CA GLU A 50 -13.60 5.46 18.30
C GLU A 50 -13.65 6.97 18.04
N HIS A 51 -12.73 7.51 17.23
CA HIS A 51 -12.67 8.96 16.94
C HIS A 51 -13.74 9.44 15.97
N LEU A 52 -14.14 8.61 14.99
CA LEU A 52 -15.17 8.96 14.02
C LEU A 52 -16.60 8.85 14.59
N GLU A 53 -16.80 8.08 15.65
CA GLU A 53 -18.14 7.83 16.20
C GLU A 53 -18.87 9.08 16.69
N PRO A 54 -18.25 9.98 17.47
CA PRO A 54 -18.90 11.24 17.86
C PRO A 54 -19.27 12.11 16.67
N LEU A 55 -18.46 12.07 15.60
CA LEU A 55 -18.71 12.82 14.37
C LEU A 55 -19.94 12.30 13.64
N ARG A 56 -20.08 10.98 13.52
CA ARG A 56 -21.29 10.34 12.96
C ARG A 56 -22.54 10.78 13.71
N GLY A 57 -22.50 10.76 15.04
CA GLY A 57 -23.63 11.20 15.87
C GLY A 57 -24.01 12.66 15.60
N THR A 58 -23.01 13.53 15.47
CA THR A 58 -23.19 14.94 15.14
C THR A 58 -23.81 15.11 13.75
N ILE A 59 -23.27 14.47 12.72
CA ILE A 59 -23.76 14.60 11.33
C ILE A 59 -25.23 14.14 11.19
N ILE A 60 -25.62 13.07 11.89
CA ILE A 60 -26.98 12.49 11.76
C ILE A 60 -28.00 13.25 12.62
N HIS A 61 -27.61 13.72 13.80
CA HIS A 61 -28.55 14.17 14.82
C HIS A 61 -28.42 15.65 15.21
N ALA A 62 -27.38 16.36 14.75
CA ALA A 62 -27.12 17.75 15.14
C ALA A 62 -26.73 18.63 13.94
N PRO A 63 -27.06 19.93 13.95
CA PRO A 63 -26.70 20.85 12.88
C PRO A 63 -25.26 21.39 12.99
N HIS A 64 -24.39 20.76 13.78
CA HIS A 64 -23.01 21.25 14.03
C HIS A 64 -22.00 20.68 13.03
N PHE A 65 -22.39 20.68 11.76
CA PHE A 65 -21.48 20.41 10.66
C PHE A 65 -21.75 21.36 9.50
N LYS A 66 -20.70 21.65 8.74
CA LYS A 66 -20.78 22.44 7.51
C LYS A 66 -19.94 21.75 6.44
N THR A 67 -20.38 21.88 5.20
CA THR A 67 -19.63 21.43 4.03
C THR A 67 -19.36 22.62 3.14
N SER A 68 -18.09 22.92 2.85
CA SER A 68 -17.67 23.97 1.92
C SER A 68 -16.43 23.49 1.16
N ASP A 69 -16.38 23.75 -0.14
CA ASP A 69 -15.17 23.53 -0.97
C ASP A 69 -14.53 22.14 -0.83
N GLY A 70 -15.36 21.09 -0.74
CA GLY A 70 -14.90 19.72 -0.59
C GLY A 70 -14.38 19.36 0.80
N VAL A 71 -14.65 20.20 1.80
CA VAL A 71 -14.25 19.99 3.19
C VAL A 71 -15.48 19.83 4.06
N LEU A 72 -15.46 18.80 4.91
CA LEU A 72 -16.44 18.55 5.96
C LEU A 72 -15.86 19.01 7.29
N CYS A 73 -16.50 20.01 7.90
CA CYS A 73 -16.16 20.48 9.24
C CYS A 73 -17.23 20.01 10.21
N VAL A 74 -16.85 19.36 11.30
CA VAL A 74 -17.78 18.81 12.30
C VAL A 74 -17.30 19.19 13.70
N SER A 75 -18.19 19.76 14.50
CA SER A 75 -17.93 20.01 15.92
C SER A 75 -18.77 19.10 16.78
N ASN A 76 -18.13 18.23 17.56
CA ASN A 76 -18.83 17.31 18.45
C ASN A 76 -19.59 18.08 19.55
N SER A 77 -20.87 17.79 19.73
CA SER A 77 -21.71 18.39 20.78
C SER A 77 -22.22 17.40 21.84
N LYS A 78 -21.69 16.16 21.88
CA LYS A 78 -22.20 15.06 22.73
C LYS A 78 -22.32 15.39 24.22
N SER A 79 -21.59 16.36 24.75
CA SER A 79 -21.58 16.75 26.16
C SER A 79 -22.29 18.07 26.47
N GLY A 80 -23.04 18.64 25.50
CA GLY A 80 -23.68 19.96 25.66
C GLY A 80 -22.73 21.14 25.50
N THR A 81 -21.43 20.88 25.31
CA THR A 81 -20.42 21.87 24.91
C THR A 81 -19.96 21.53 23.51
N ILE A 82 -19.85 22.54 22.65
CA ILE A 82 -19.31 22.38 21.29
C ILE A 82 -17.79 22.19 21.42
N GLY A 83 -17.32 21.01 21.08
CA GLY A 83 -15.90 20.67 21.03
C GLY A 83 -15.18 21.34 19.86
N PRO A 84 -13.85 21.16 19.76
CA PRO A 84 -13.07 21.66 18.64
C PRO A 84 -13.62 21.14 17.30
N GLU A 85 -13.60 21.99 16.29
CA GLU A 85 -13.96 21.63 14.92
C GLU A 85 -12.93 20.66 14.36
N ILE A 86 -13.40 19.49 13.91
CA ILE A 86 -12.60 18.53 13.15
C ILE A 86 -12.88 18.76 11.68
N THR A 87 -11.82 18.98 10.92
CA THR A 87 -11.85 19.19 9.48
C THR A 87 -11.47 17.90 8.78
N ILE A 88 -12.31 17.46 7.85
CA ILE A 88 -12.09 16.29 7.01
C ILE A 88 -12.15 16.71 5.55
N THR A 89 -11.05 16.54 4.82
CA THR A 89 -10.97 16.89 3.39
C THR A 89 -11.61 15.81 2.52
N ALA A 90 -11.93 16.14 1.27
CA ALA A 90 -12.41 15.18 0.28
C ALA A 90 -11.41 14.04 0.04
N ASP A 91 -10.11 14.34 0.09
CA ASP A 91 -9.05 13.36 -0.09
C ASP A 91 -9.00 12.39 1.10
N GLU A 92 -9.10 12.90 2.33
CA GLU A 92 -9.19 12.06 3.53
C GLU A 92 -10.44 11.18 3.54
N LEU A 93 -11.61 11.72 3.15
CA LEU A 93 -12.83 10.93 3.00
C LEU A 93 -12.65 9.83 1.95
N ARG A 94 -11.96 10.13 0.83
CA ARG A 94 -11.62 9.14 -0.19
C ARG A 94 -10.69 8.08 0.40
N SER A 95 -9.67 8.45 1.17
CA SER A 95 -8.74 7.54 1.83
C SER A 95 -9.47 6.61 2.81
N ILE A 96 -10.39 7.13 3.64
CA ILE A 96 -11.25 6.30 4.50
C ILE A 96 -12.08 5.31 3.68
N ALA A 97 -12.70 5.76 2.58
CA ALA A 97 -13.51 4.90 1.72
C ALA A 97 -12.67 3.80 1.04
N VAL A 98 -11.52 4.16 0.49
CA VAL A 98 -10.56 3.23 -0.13
C VAL A 98 -10.08 2.21 0.89
N LEU A 99 -9.75 2.64 2.11
CA LEU A 99 -9.37 1.75 3.20
C LEU A 99 -10.50 0.76 3.50
N ALA A 100 -11.72 1.23 3.75
CA ALA A 100 -12.86 0.36 4.06
C ALA A 100 -13.13 -0.67 2.97
N VAL A 101 -13.18 -0.25 1.71
CA VAL A 101 -13.43 -1.15 0.56
C VAL A 101 -12.29 -2.14 0.40
N SER A 102 -11.03 -1.69 0.48
CA SER A 102 -9.86 -2.56 0.33
C SER A 102 -9.83 -3.63 1.42
N LEU A 103 -10.10 -3.27 2.67
CA LEU A 103 -10.14 -4.22 3.78
C LEU A 103 -11.23 -5.28 3.58
N LEU A 104 -12.41 -4.91 3.11
CA LEU A 104 -13.46 -5.88 2.79
C LEU A 104 -13.02 -6.85 1.68
N ARG A 105 -12.32 -6.36 0.65
CA ARG A 105 -11.78 -7.18 -0.45
C ARG A 105 -10.66 -8.13 0.00
N TYR A 106 -9.85 -7.75 0.97
CA TYR A 106 -8.84 -8.65 1.54
C TYR A 106 -9.45 -9.67 2.49
N VAL A 107 -10.38 -9.24 3.34
CA VAL A 107 -11.06 -10.13 4.31
C VAL A 107 -11.90 -11.20 3.62
N ASN A 108 -12.55 -10.87 2.51
CA ASN A 108 -13.34 -11.83 1.74
C ASN A 108 -12.51 -12.62 0.70
N ASN A 109 -11.18 -12.48 0.72
CA ASN A 109 -10.24 -13.11 -0.20
C ASN A 109 -10.48 -12.81 -1.69
N SER A 110 -11.22 -11.75 -2.03
CA SER A 110 -11.35 -11.31 -3.43
C SER A 110 -10.03 -10.73 -3.96
N TRP A 111 -9.22 -10.14 -3.08
CA TRP A 111 -7.90 -9.62 -3.39
C TRP A 111 -6.82 -10.33 -2.57
N VAL A 112 -5.65 -10.51 -3.18
CA VAL A 112 -4.45 -10.99 -2.51
C VAL A 112 -3.61 -9.78 -2.11
N ILE A 113 -3.17 -9.75 -0.86
CA ILE A 113 -2.25 -8.71 -0.39
C ILE A 113 -0.84 -9.00 -0.90
N ASN A 114 -0.20 -7.99 -1.48
CA ASN A 114 1.21 -8.03 -1.88
C ASN A 114 1.97 -6.84 -1.23
N PRO A 115 3.30 -6.78 -1.34
CA PRO A 115 4.08 -5.73 -0.68
C PRO A 115 3.65 -4.30 -1.05
N LEU A 116 3.34 -4.03 -2.32
CA LEU A 116 2.86 -2.73 -2.78
C LEU A 116 1.51 -2.38 -2.14
N LYS A 117 0.58 -3.34 -2.13
CA LYS A 117 -0.76 -3.18 -1.56
C LYS A 117 -0.71 -2.98 -0.04
N GLU A 118 0.22 -3.61 0.64
CA GLU A 118 0.44 -3.37 2.07
C GLU A 118 1.00 -1.97 2.34
N LYS A 119 1.98 -1.51 1.55
CA LYS A 119 2.47 -0.11 1.61
C LYS A 119 1.34 0.89 1.33
N GLN A 120 0.45 0.59 0.38
CA GLN A 120 -0.75 1.38 0.09
C GLN A 120 -1.68 1.46 1.31
N LEU A 121 -2.01 0.34 1.96
CA LEU A 121 -2.84 0.37 3.17
C LEU A 121 -2.22 1.20 4.30
N ARG A 122 -0.91 1.06 4.51
CA ARG A 122 -0.19 1.86 5.52
C ARG A 122 -0.25 3.34 5.17
N HIS A 123 -0.03 3.70 3.91
CA HIS A 123 -0.02 5.10 3.48
C HIS A 123 -1.41 5.72 3.59
N THR A 124 -2.46 4.99 3.23
CA THR A 124 -3.85 5.45 3.42
C THR A 124 -4.19 5.71 4.89
N LEU A 125 -3.55 5.02 5.85
CA LEU A 125 -3.67 5.35 7.27
C LEU A 125 -2.87 6.59 7.67
N GLU A 126 -1.70 6.84 7.07
CA GLU A 126 -0.95 8.09 7.28
C GLU A 126 -1.75 9.31 6.81
N GLU A 127 -2.44 9.20 5.67
CA GLU A 127 -3.28 10.27 5.13
C GLU A 127 -4.41 10.69 6.09
N VAL A 128 -4.76 9.84 7.05
CA VAL A 128 -5.81 10.09 8.05
C VAL A 128 -5.26 10.09 9.48
N GLU A 129 -3.94 10.33 9.64
CA GLU A 129 -3.25 10.25 10.93
C GLU A 129 -3.91 11.15 11.98
N HIS A 130 -4.23 12.40 11.63
CA HIS A 130 -4.86 13.37 12.55
C HIS A 130 -6.27 12.94 13.00
N LEU A 131 -6.95 12.10 12.23
CA LEU A 131 -8.28 11.61 12.60
C LEU A 131 -8.22 10.50 13.64
N HIS A 132 -7.16 9.68 13.66
CA HIS A 132 -7.01 8.61 14.64
C HIS A 132 -5.97 8.91 15.74
N GLY A 133 -5.11 9.92 15.57
CA GLY A 133 -4.16 10.41 16.58
C GLY A 133 -3.15 9.37 17.08
N MET A 134 -2.80 8.37 16.26
CA MET A 134 -1.84 7.32 16.62
C MET A 134 -0.50 7.64 15.95
N PRO A 135 0.65 7.26 16.52
CA PRO A 135 1.96 7.59 15.95
C PRO A 135 2.06 7.22 14.46
N SER A 136 2.72 8.02 13.65
CA SER A 136 2.99 7.68 12.24
C SER A 136 3.64 6.30 12.07
N LEU A 137 3.30 5.60 10.99
CA LEU A 137 3.96 4.37 10.53
C LEU A 137 5.25 4.65 9.73
N GLY A 138 5.54 5.93 9.45
CA GLY A 138 6.64 6.35 8.58
C GLY A 138 6.42 5.99 7.11
N GLN A 139 5.19 5.67 6.70
CA GLN A 139 4.91 5.16 5.36
C GLN A 139 4.82 6.30 4.34
N LYS A 140 5.82 6.39 3.47
CA LYS A 140 5.84 7.35 2.35
C LYS A 140 4.85 6.92 1.25
N PRO A 141 4.48 7.84 0.34
CA PRO A 141 3.67 7.52 -0.82
C PRO A 141 4.25 6.33 -1.60
N PRO A 142 3.49 5.24 -1.75
CA PRO A 142 3.99 4.05 -2.42
C PRO A 142 4.02 4.27 -3.92
N ARG A 143 5.07 3.78 -4.57
CA ARG A 143 5.20 3.82 -6.04
C ARG A 143 5.60 2.47 -6.56
N PHE A 144 5.02 2.12 -7.70
CA PHE A 144 5.47 0.99 -8.49
C PHE A 144 6.20 1.47 -9.73
N LEU A 145 7.32 0.83 -10.06
CA LEU A 145 8.03 1.08 -11.31
C LEU A 145 8.65 -0.18 -11.86
N THR A 146 9.05 -0.14 -13.13
CA THR A 146 9.84 -1.21 -13.75
C THR A 146 11.22 -0.65 -14.08
N VAL A 147 12.25 -1.16 -13.41
CA VAL A 147 13.65 -0.82 -13.69
C VAL A 147 14.09 -1.59 -14.91
N ARG A 148 14.68 -0.92 -15.90
CA ARG A 148 15.24 -1.55 -17.10
C ARG A 148 16.75 -1.67 -16.95
N VAL A 149 17.27 -2.88 -17.14
CA VAL A 149 18.71 -3.19 -17.09
C VAL A 149 19.10 -3.79 -18.43
N TYR A 150 20.19 -3.29 -19.01
CA TYR A 150 20.75 -3.82 -20.25
C TYR A 150 21.98 -4.66 -19.93
N ALA A 151 22.08 -5.84 -20.52
CA ALA A 151 23.20 -6.75 -20.33
C ALA A 151 23.61 -7.38 -21.67
N LYS A 152 24.85 -7.84 -21.77
CA LYS A 152 25.26 -8.69 -22.89
C LYS A 152 24.64 -10.06 -22.76
N LEU A 153 24.31 -10.68 -23.89
CA LEU A 153 23.88 -12.07 -23.93
C LEU A 153 25.04 -12.96 -23.45
N SER A 154 24.78 -13.73 -22.40
CA SER A 154 25.69 -14.68 -21.75
C SER A 154 24.88 -15.88 -21.26
N ASP A 155 25.54 -16.94 -20.81
CA ASP A 155 24.89 -18.11 -20.21
C ASP A 155 24.22 -17.79 -18.87
N SER A 156 24.66 -16.70 -18.21
CA SER A 156 24.08 -16.19 -16.97
C SER A 156 23.82 -14.70 -17.00
N ILE A 157 22.76 -14.27 -16.33
CA ILE A 157 22.46 -12.87 -16.03
C ILE A 157 22.94 -12.57 -14.61
N GLU A 158 23.74 -11.51 -14.49
CA GLU A 158 24.19 -10.95 -13.22
C GLU A 158 23.71 -9.51 -13.08
N ILE A 159 23.05 -9.20 -11.96
CA ILE A 159 22.48 -7.88 -11.67
C ILE A 159 22.91 -7.44 -10.28
N ASP A 160 23.40 -6.21 -10.17
CA ASP A 160 23.65 -5.55 -8.88
C ASP A 160 22.35 -4.94 -8.34
N LEU A 161 21.65 -5.71 -7.50
CA LEU A 161 20.41 -5.28 -6.86
C LEU A 161 20.67 -4.16 -5.85
N LYS A 162 21.84 -4.14 -5.20
CA LYS A 162 22.20 -3.09 -4.24
C LYS A 162 22.29 -1.75 -4.94
N ARG A 163 23.04 -1.67 -6.05
CA ARG A 163 23.16 -0.45 -6.85
C ARG A 163 21.81 0.01 -7.39
N ILE A 164 20.98 -0.91 -7.90
CA ILE A 164 19.64 -0.56 -8.39
C ILE A 164 18.79 0.06 -7.27
N ARG A 165 18.79 -0.54 -6.07
CA ARG A 165 18.06 0.01 -4.91
C ARG A 165 18.56 1.40 -4.53
N GLU A 166 19.88 1.61 -4.52
CA GLU A 166 20.49 2.91 -4.24
C GLU A 166 20.11 3.97 -5.28
N ASP A 167 20.12 3.62 -6.57
CA ASP A 167 19.74 4.52 -7.66
C ASP A 167 18.24 4.84 -7.61
N VAL A 168 17.38 3.85 -7.36
CA VAL A 168 15.94 4.04 -7.16
C VAL A 168 15.66 4.95 -5.96
N ALA A 169 16.31 4.72 -4.82
CA ALA A 169 16.17 5.56 -3.63
C ALA A 169 16.61 7.00 -3.89
N ARG A 170 17.67 7.20 -4.69
CA ARG A 170 18.14 8.54 -5.09
C ARG A 170 17.16 9.25 -6.04
N MET A 171 16.54 8.51 -6.96
CA MET A 171 15.57 9.05 -7.92
C MET A 171 14.20 9.33 -7.28
N CYS A 172 13.86 8.63 -6.20
CA CYS A 172 12.55 8.70 -5.54
C CYS A 172 12.71 8.81 -4.00
N PRO A 173 13.38 9.86 -3.49
CA PRO A 173 13.78 9.96 -2.07
C PRO A 173 12.58 10.03 -1.10
N ASP A 174 11.45 10.55 -1.57
CA ASP A 174 10.24 10.76 -0.77
C ASP A 174 9.15 9.72 -1.05
N GLN A 175 9.52 8.58 -1.63
CA GLN A 175 8.56 7.53 -1.99
C GLN A 175 9.01 6.17 -1.49
N ASP A 176 8.03 5.33 -1.22
CA ASP A 176 8.23 3.94 -0.87
C ASP A 176 8.08 3.08 -2.13
N VAL A 177 9.21 2.86 -2.82
CA VAL A 177 9.20 2.23 -4.13
C VAL A 177 9.23 0.70 -4.03
N VAL A 178 8.35 0.06 -4.81
CA VAL A 178 8.38 -1.35 -5.17
C VAL A 178 8.67 -1.42 -6.66
N PHE A 179 9.55 -2.33 -7.10
CA PHE A 179 9.87 -2.38 -8.52
C PHE A 179 10.14 -3.78 -9.05
N ASP A 180 9.75 -3.98 -10.30
CA ASP A 180 10.20 -5.13 -11.08
C ASP A 180 11.49 -4.78 -11.82
N ILE A 181 12.30 -5.78 -12.14
CA ILE A 181 13.48 -5.61 -13.01
C ILE A 181 13.21 -6.26 -14.36
N ARG A 182 13.23 -5.44 -15.41
CA ARG A 182 13.29 -5.92 -16.79
C ARG A 182 14.73 -5.96 -17.27
N VAL A 183 15.26 -7.15 -17.47
CA VAL A 183 16.58 -7.35 -18.09
C VAL A 183 16.41 -7.53 -19.58
N VAL A 184 17.14 -6.74 -20.36
CA VAL A 184 17.23 -6.89 -21.81
C VAL A 184 18.64 -7.33 -22.14
N THR A 185 18.79 -8.59 -22.54
CA THR A 185 20.06 -9.15 -23.01
C THR A 185 20.19 -8.90 -24.50
N VAL A 186 21.30 -8.29 -24.94
CA VAL A 186 21.59 -7.99 -26.34
C VAL A 186 22.83 -8.77 -26.80
N ASN A 187 22.80 -9.33 -28.00
CA ASN A 187 23.97 -9.98 -28.58
C ASN A 187 25.05 -8.97 -29.00
N ASN A 188 26.29 -9.44 -29.16
CA ASN A 188 27.44 -8.57 -29.42
C ASN A 188 27.32 -7.74 -30.71
N ASP A 189 26.63 -8.26 -31.72
CA ASP A 189 26.35 -7.62 -33.01
C ASP A 189 25.06 -6.77 -33.01
N GLY A 190 24.31 -6.73 -31.91
CA GLY A 190 23.09 -5.93 -31.78
C GLY A 190 21.92 -6.39 -32.65
N SER A 191 22.01 -7.55 -33.30
CA SER A 191 20.96 -8.08 -34.18
C SER A 191 19.80 -8.75 -33.42
N LYS A 192 19.99 -9.09 -32.13
CA LYS A 192 19.00 -9.79 -31.32
C LYS A 192 19.02 -9.31 -29.87
N ALA A 193 17.82 -9.07 -29.35
CA ALA A 193 17.59 -8.85 -27.93
C ALA A 193 16.56 -9.84 -27.37
N THR A 194 16.70 -10.16 -26.09
CA THR A 194 15.71 -10.96 -25.33
C THR A 194 15.41 -10.27 -24.01
N GLY A 195 14.13 -10.15 -23.68
CA GLY A 195 13.67 -9.51 -22.45
C GLY A 195 13.27 -10.55 -21.41
N TYR A 196 13.62 -10.30 -20.15
CA TYR A 196 13.22 -11.09 -18.98
C TYR A 196 12.64 -10.13 -17.94
N LEU A 197 11.51 -10.48 -17.32
CA LEU A 197 10.89 -9.67 -16.27
C LEU A 197 10.98 -10.43 -14.94
N PHE A 198 11.76 -9.89 -14.01
CA PHE A 198 11.87 -10.38 -12.65
C PHE A 198 10.90 -9.59 -11.77
N PRO A 199 9.87 -10.23 -11.21
CA PRO A 199 8.92 -9.57 -10.34
C PRO A 199 9.59 -9.20 -9.01
N TRP A 200 9.15 -8.10 -8.39
CA TRP A 200 9.64 -7.65 -7.09
C TRP A 200 9.71 -8.77 -6.06
N GLU A 201 8.70 -9.64 -6.03
CA GLU A 201 8.59 -10.74 -5.08
C GLU A 201 9.79 -11.70 -5.13
N GLU A 202 10.44 -11.85 -6.29
CA GLU A 202 11.64 -12.68 -6.45
C GLU A 202 12.94 -11.96 -6.07
N ILE A 203 12.93 -10.62 -6.04
CA ILE A 203 14.13 -9.78 -5.87
C ILE A 203 14.12 -8.93 -4.59
N ASN A 204 13.06 -9.01 -3.77
CA ASN A 204 12.92 -8.26 -2.52
C ASN A 204 13.77 -8.81 -1.34
N GLY A 205 14.60 -9.84 -1.56
CA GLY A 205 15.52 -10.33 -0.53
C GLY A 205 16.71 -9.40 -0.32
N ASP A 206 17.39 -9.51 0.83
CA ASP A 206 18.60 -8.72 1.17
C ASP A 206 19.85 -9.11 0.36
N HIS A 207 19.69 -9.93 -0.68
CA HIS A 207 20.78 -10.30 -1.56
C HIS A 207 21.26 -9.08 -2.36
N PRO A 208 22.57 -8.78 -2.34
CA PRO A 208 23.12 -7.65 -3.08
C PRO A 208 23.16 -7.90 -4.59
N HIS A 209 23.16 -9.18 -5.00
CA HIS A 209 23.26 -9.58 -6.40
C HIS A 209 22.19 -10.63 -6.75
N LEU A 210 21.72 -10.56 -7.99
CA LEU A 210 20.94 -11.62 -8.63
C LEU A 210 21.82 -12.29 -9.69
N VAL A 211 22.06 -13.59 -9.53
CA VAL A 211 22.73 -14.41 -10.54
C VAL A 211 21.81 -15.56 -10.94
N ARG A 212 21.51 -15.69 -12.23
CA ARG A 212 20.64 -16.75 -12.78
C ARG A 212 21.15 -17.22 -14.13
N ALA A 213 21.14 -18.54 -14.36
CA ALA A 213 21.39 -19.06 -15.69
C ALA A 213 20.21 -18.74 -16.61
N VAL A 214 20.48 -18.45 -17.88
CA VAL A 214 19.43 -18.11 -18.88
C VAL A 214 18.42 -19.26 -19.05
N ALA A 215 18.88 -20.50 -18.90
CA ALA A 215 18.01 -21.69 -18.95
C ALA A 215 16.93 -21.67 -17.84
N ASP A 216 17.30 -21.23 -16.64
CA ASP A 216 16.42 -21.26 -15.46
C ASP A 216 15.33 -20.17 -15.52
N ILE A 217 15.61 -19.06 -16.20
CA ILE A 217 14.73 -17.89 -16.30
C ILE A 217 13.94 -17.85 -17.61
N ALA A 218 13.94 -18.93 -18.38
CA ALA A 218 13.22 -18.98 -19.66
C ALA A 218 11.71 -18.70 -19.51
N HIS A 219 11.13 -19.05 -18.35
CA HIS A 219 9.74 -18.78 -17.99
C HIS A 219 9.44 -17.30 -17.72
N LEU A 220 10.47 -16.48 -17.46
CA LEU A 220 10.36 -15.04 -17.23
C LEU A 220 10.48 -14.20 -18.51
N LYS A 221 10.56 -14.85 -19.69
CA LYS A 221 10.64 -14.15 -20.98
C LYS A 221 9.45 -13.20 -21.14
N SER A 222 9.75 -11.96 -21.50
CA SER A 222 8.76 -10.90 -21.68
C SER A 222 8.99 -10.14 -22.99
N PRO A 223 7.93 -9.55 -23.57
CA PRO A 223 8.05 -8.72 -24.76
C PRO A 223 9.01 -7.56 -24.55
N LEU A 224 9.80 -7.27 -25.59
CA LEU A 224 10.67 -6.11 -25.63
C LEU A 224 9.83 -4.81 -25.66
N PRO A 225 10.21 -3.77 -24.91
CA PRO A 225 9.61 -2.45 -25.08
C PRO A 225 9.75 -1.93 -26.53
N GLY A 226 8.70 -1.31 -27.06
CA GLY A 226 8.66 -0.83 -28.45
C GLY A 226 9.55 0.38 -28.74
N ASP A 227 10.05 1.04 -27.70
CA ASP A 227 10.91 2.23 -27.73
C ASP A 227 12.42 1.92 -27.83
N MET A 228 12.81 0.64 -27.97
CA MET A 228 14.21 0.26 -27.90
C MET A 228 14.96 0.36 -29.23
N ASP A 229 16.11 1.04 -29.20
CA ASP A 229 17.15 0.99 -30.20
C ASP A 229 18.22 -0.05 -29.80
N ILE A 230 18.06 -1.27 -30.32
CA ILE A 230 18.95 -2.40 -29.98
C ILE A 230 20.38 -2.15 -30.46
N ALA A 231 20.57 -1.47 -31.60
CA ALA A 231 21.88 -1.17 -32.14
C ALA A 231 22.64 -0.18 -31.24
N PHE A 232 21.97 0.88 -30.79
CA PHE A 232 22.52 1.83 -29.83
C PHE A 232 22.89 1.16 -28.49
N ILE A 233 21.97 0.34 -27.94
CA ILE A 233 22.23 -0.38 -26.68
C ILE A 233 23.45 -1.30 -26.82
N SER A 234 23.57 -2.04 -27.93
CA SER A 234 24.72 -2.92 -28.18
C SER A 234 26.03 -2.13 -28.24
N GLN A 235 26.03 -0.97 -28.90
CA GLN A 235 27.19 -0.10 -28.96
C GLN A 235 27.62 0.39 -27.58
N GLU A 236 26.68 0.83 -26.74
CA GLU A 236 26.98 1.27 -25.37
C GLU A 236 27.51 0.14 -24.49
N LEU A 237 26.97 -1.07 -24.61
CA LEU A 237 27.45 -2.23 -23.85
C LEU A 237 28.86 -2.66 -24.27
N ASN A 238 29.30 -2.32 -25.48
CA ASN A 238 30.61 -2.70 -26.02
C ASN A 238 31.73 -1.68 -25.76
N LYS A 239 31.41 -0.52 -25.18
CA LYS A 239 32.40 0.46 -24.69
C LYS A 239 32.99 0.02 -23.35
#